data_AF-A0A4V3ST23-F1
#
_entry.id   AF-A0A4V3ST23-F1
#
_cell.length_a   1.000
_cell.length_b   1.000
_cell.length_c   1.000
_cell.angle_alpha   90.00
_cell.angle_beta   90.00
_cell.angle_gamma   90.00
#
_symmetry.space_group_name_H-M   'P 1'
#
loop_
_entity.id
_entity.type
_entity.pdbx_description
1 polymer ?
#
loop_
_entity_poly.entity_id
_entity_poly.type
_entity_poly.pdbx_seq_one_letter_code
_entity_poly.pdbx_strand_id
1 'polypeptide(L)'
;MCEVVLELPYPPTVNHYWKHTRNGIHYVTKQGKAYQSAVGFLAKNTKKFTGKVALNVEIYPPDNRKRDIDNIFKALFDSLAFANVIGDDSLINKLMAEKFSPVKDGKVVVRIKAL
;
A
#
# COMPACT_ATOMS: atom_id res chain seq x y z
N MET A 1 -19.06 -4.48 13.00
CA MET A 1 -17.61 -4.33 12.72
C MET A 1 -17.47 -3.50 11.47
N CYS A 2 -16.69 -2.41 11.49
CA CYS A 2 -16.50 -1.57 10.30
C CYS A 2 -15.42 -2.16 9.40
N GLU A 3 -15.72 -2.23 8.11
CA GLU A 3 -14.82 -2.68 7.05
C GLU A 3 -14.76 -1.63 5.95
N VAL A 4 -13.59 -1.49 5.35
CA VAL A 4 -13.31 -0.62 4.21
C VAL A 4 -12.63 -1.46 3.15
N VAL A 5 -13.00 -1.24 1.88
CA VAL A 5 -12.30 -1.83 0.73
C VAL A 5 -11.79 -0.69 -0.15
N LEU A 6 -10.50 -0.73 -0.48
CA LEU A 6 -9.84 0.21 -1.37
C LEU A 6 -9.29 -0.54 -2.57
N GLU A 7 -9.64 -0.11 -3.78
CA GLU A 7 -8.93 -0.49 -4.99
C GLU A 7 -7.87 0.58 -5.28
N LEU A 8 -6.61 0.17 -5.28
CA LEU A 8 -5.45 1.06 -5.41
C LEU A 8 -4.60 0.63 -6.62
N PRO A 9 -3.88 1.57 -7.26
CA PRO A 9 -2.95 1.22 -8.33
C PRO A 9 -1.88 0.24 -7.85
N TYR A 10 -1.22 -0.46 -8.77
CA TYR A 10 -0.08 -1.30 -8.39
C TYR A 10 1.07 -0.43 -7.86
N PRO A 11 1.64 -0.72 -6.67
CA PRO A 11 2.70 0.10 -6.10
C PRO A 11 4.00 0.01 -6.91
N PRO A 12 4.81 1.08 -6.92
CA PRO A 12 6.18 0.98 -7.40
C PRO A 12 6.98 0.04 -6.50
N THR A 13 8.04 -0.57 -7.03
CA THR A 13 8.93 -1.41 -6.22
C THR A 13 9.65 -0.59 -5.15
N VAL A 14 10.14 -1.22 -4.09
CA VAL A 14 10.87 -0.56 -2.99
C VAL A 14 12.00 0.34 -3.52
N ASN A 15 12.76 -0.15 -4.50
CA ASN A 15 13.87 0.60 -5.13
C ASN A 15 13.42 1.82 -5.94
N HIS A 16 12.19 1.80 -6.44
CA HIS A 16 11.59 2.95 -7.11
C HIS A 16 10.87 3.87 -6.12
N TYR A 17 10.46 3.38 -4.96
CA TYR A 17 9.77 4.16 -3.93
C TYR A 17 10.74 4.96 -3.06
N TRP A 18 11.81 4.32 -2.56
CA TRP A 18 12.81 4.93 -1.70
C TRP A 18 14.15 5.06 -2.42
N LYS A 19 14.85 6.17 -2.16
CA LYS A 19 16.26 6.32 -2.47
C LYS A 19 17.02 6.83 -1.25
N HIS A 20 18.32 6.61 -1.24
CA HIS A 20 19.22 7.17 -0.25
C HIS A 20 20.13 8.20 -0.93
N THR A 21 20.50 9.23 -0.18
CA THR A 21 21.55 10.17 -0.57
C THR A 21 22.92 9.61 -0.19
N ARG A 22 24.00 10.21 -0.71
CA ARG A 22 25.38 9.85 -0.30
C ARG A 22 25.62 10.02 1.21
N ASN A 23 24.82 10.84 1.87
CA ASN A 23 24.92 11.13 3.30
C ASN A 23 24.01 10.23 4.16
N GLY A 24 23.44 9.16 3.60
CA GLY A 24 22.61 8.18 4.33
C GLY A 24 21.16 8.61 4.58
N ILE A 25 20.72 9.77 4.06
CA ILE A 25 19.32 10.22 4.21
C ILE A 25 18.42 9.46 3.24
N HIS A 26 17.38 8.80 3.75
CA HIS A 26 16.32 8.17 2.97
C HIS A 26 15.25 9.17 2.57
N TYR A 27 14.79 9.12 1.33
CA TYR A 27 13.69 9.95 0.84
C TYR A 27 12.76 9.21 -0.12
N VAL A 28 11.48 9.57 -0.08
CA VAL A 28 10.48 9.10 -1.04
C VAL A 28 10.71 9.76 -2.38
N THR A 29 10.85 8.96 -3.44
CA THR A 29 11.09 9.46 -4.79
C THR A 29 9.87 10.19 -5.37
N LYS A 30 10.04 10.86 -6.52
CA LYS A 30 8.90 11.44 -7.27
C LYS A 30 7.82 10.40 -7.58
N GLN A 31 8.21 9.17 -7.90
CA GLN A 31 7.28 8.08 -8.20
C GLN A 31 6.56 7.59 -6.94
N GLY A 32 7.26 7.49 -5.81
CA GLY A 32 6.65 7.18 -4.52
C GLY A 32 5.63 8.24 -4.10
N LYS A 33 5.96 9.54 -4.24
CA LYS A 33 5.03 10.64 -3.96
C LYS A 33 3.81 10.66 -4.87
N ALA A 34 3.98 10.29 -6.16
CA ALA A 34 2.86 10.15 -7.09
C ALA A 34 1.93 9.02 -6.65
N TYR A 35 2.49 7.89 -6.19
CA TYR A 35 1.71 6.78 -5.65
C TYR A 35 0.99 7.17 -4.34
N GLN A 36 1.67 7.83 -3.39
CA GLN A 36 1.05 8.38 -2.17
C GLN A 36 -0.12 9.31 -2.49
N SER A 37 0.04 10.19 -3.48
CA SER A 37 -1.01 11.12 -3.91
C SER A 37 -2.21 10.38 -4.52
N ALA A 38 -1.98 9.35 -5.32
CA ALA A 38 -3.04 8.51 -5.89
C ALA A 38 -3.81 7.77 -4.78
N VAL A 39 -3.11 7.16 -3.82
CA VAL A 39 -3.73 6.50 -2.67
C VAL A 39 -4.52 7.50 -1.82
N GLY A 40 -3.95 8.69 -1.53
CA GLY A 40 -4.63 9.74 -0.78
C GLY A 40 -5.91 10.24 -1.46
N PHE A 41 -5.90 10.36 -2.79
CA PHE A 41 -7.09 10.72 -3.55
C PHE A 41 -8.17 9.63 -3.47
N LEU A 42 -7.78 8.36 -3.68
CA LEU A 42 -8.71 7.22 -3.66
C LEU A 42 -9.26 6.93 -2.26
N ALA A 43 -8.49 7.23 -1.22
CA ALA A 43 -8.89 7.02 0.16
C ALA A 43 -9.48 8.26 0.86
N LYS A 44 -9.68 9.38 0.14
CA LYS A 44 -10.04 10.69 0.74
C LYS A 44 -11.27 10.66 1.65
N ASN A 45 -12.30 9.89 1.28
CA ASN A 45 -13.57 9.81 2.01
C ASN A 45 -13.71 8.53 2.84
N THR A 46 -12.60 7.82 3.03
CA THR A 46 -12.57 6.54 3.71
C THR A 46 -12.52 6.73 5.22
N LYS A 47 -13.10 5.76 5.95
CA LYS A 47 -13.02 5.73 7.40
C LYS A 47 -11.56 5.63 7.86
N LYS A 48 -11.22 6.43 8.86
CA LYS A 48 -9.92 6.38 9.54
C LYS A 48 -9.95 5.33 10.64
N PHE A 49 -8.86 4.57 10.75
CA PHE A 49 -8.67 3.56 11.78
C PHE A 49 -7.63 4.05 12.79
N THR A 50 -8.05 4.20 14.04
CA THR A 50 -7.21 4.64 15.17
C THR A 50 -6.77 3.51 16.10
N GLY A 51 -7.32 2.31 15.90
CA GLY A 51 -7.00 1.10 16.67
C GLY A 51 -6.40 0.01 15.78
N LYS A 52 -6.17 -1.16 16.37
CA LYS A 52 -5.62 -2.33 15.67
C LYS A 52 -6.52 -2.73 14.49
N VAL A 53 -5.91 -3.11 13.38
CA VAL A 53 -6.59 -3.52 12.16
C VAL A 53 -6.09 -4.88 11.65
N ALA A 54 -6.96 -5.57 10.93
CA ALA A 54 -6.62 -6.64 10.02
C ALA A 54 -6.62 -6.10 8.58
N LEU A 55 -5.58 -6.47 7.84
CA LEU A 55 -5.38 -6.10 6.45
C LEU A 55 -5.36 -7.34 5.58
N ASN A 56 -6.27 -7.41 4.60
CA ASN A 56 -6.25 -8.42 3.56
C ASN A 56 -5.91 -7.74 2.23
N VAL A 57 -4.84 -8.20 1.58
CA VAL A 57 -4.30 -7.59 0.35
C VAL A 57 -4.37 -8.58 -0.80
N GLU A 58 -5.20 -8.29 -1.78
CA GLU A 58 -5.23 -9.03 -3.04
C GLU A 58 -4.35 -8.30 -4.05
N ILE A 59 -3.41 -9.03 -4.65
CA ILE A 59 -2.36 -8.46 -5.49
C ILE A 59 -2.59 -8.95 -6.92
N TYR A 60 -2.90 -8.02 -7.82
CA TYR A 60 -3.07 -8.29 -9.24
C TYR A 60 -1.89 -7.66 -10.00
N PRO A 61 -0.84 -8.43 -10.35
CA PRO A 61 0.35 -7.88 -11.01
C PRO A 61 0.03 -7.24 -12.37
N PRO A 62 0.85 -6.29 -12.85
CA PRO A 62 0.67 -5.70 -14.18
C PRO A 62 1.06 -6.64 -15.33
N ASP A 63 1.87 -7.67 -15.04
CA ASP A 63 2.36 -8.66 -16.00
C ASP A 63 2.79 -9.96 -15.28
N ASN A 64 3.17 -10.99 -16.05
CA ASN A 64 3.60 -12.30 -15.54
C ASN A 64 5.04 -12.37 -15.01
N ARG A 65 5.77 -11.24 -14.88
CA ARG A 65 7.14 -11.28 -14.37
C ARG A 65 7.15 -11.73 -12.91
N LYS A 66 8.15 -12.53 -12.56
CA LYS A 66 8.42 -12.93 -11.18
C LYS A 66 8.72 -11.68 -10.34
N ARG A 67 7.95 -11.49 -9.28
CA ARG A 67 8.10 -10.42 -8.28
C ARG A 67 7.91 -11.02 -6.90
N ASP A 68 8.68 -10.58 -5.93
CA ASP A 68 8.46 -10.96 -4.54
C ASP A 68 7.19 -10.27 -3.99
N ILE A 69 6.47 -10.97 -3.10
CA ILE A 69 5.18 -10.46 -2.60
C ILE A 69 5.35 -9.30 -1.63
N ASP A 70 6.45 -9.28 -0.90
CA ASP A 70 6.81 -8.30 0.12
C ASP A 70 7.18 -6.93 -0.46
N ASN A 71 7.67 -6.89 -1.70
CA ASN A 71 8.06 -5.66 -2.39
C ASN A 71 6.95 -4.59 -2.46
N ILE A 72 5.68 -4.98 -2.37
CA ILE A 72 4.55 -4.05 -2.44
C ILE A 72 4.21 -3.41 -1.09
N PHE A 73 4.53 -4.06 0.03
CA PHE A 73 3.99 -3.67 1.33
C PHE A 73 4.58 -2.37 1.85
N LYS A 74 5.88 -2.11 1.62
CA LYS A 74 6.50 -0.87 2.11
C LYS A 74 5.86 0.36 1.49
N ALA A 75 5.65 0.36 0.17
CA ALA A 75 5.00 1.45 -0.54
C ALA A 75 3.51 1.57 -0.16
N LEU A 76 2.82 0.43 -0.02
CA LEU A 76 1.41 0.39 0.34
C LEU A 76 1.17 0.96 1.76
N PHE A 77 1.88 0.48 2.77
CA PHE A 77 1.65 0.89 4.16
C PHE A 77 2.00 2.36 4.38
N ASP A 78 3.12 2.82 3.83
CA ASP A 78 3.53 4.23 3.90
C ASP A 78 2.49 5.14 3.22
N SER A 79 1.88 4.69 2.12
CA SER A 79 0.84 5.45 1.44
C SER A 79 -0.51 5.43 2.17
N LEU A 80 -0.87 4.33 2.83
CA LEU A 80 -2.07 4.27 3.69
C LEU A 80 -1.92 5.17 4.93
N ALA A 81 -0.72 5.24 5.50
CA ALA A 81 -0.38 6.14 6.60
C ALA A 81 -0.39 7.60 6.13
N PHE A 82 0.24 7.91 4.99
CA PHE A 82 0.21 9.24 4.38
C PHE A 82 -1.22 9.71 4.08
N ALA A 83 -2.08 8.81 3.60
CA ALA A 83 -3.50 9.08 3.35
C ALA A 83 -4.34 9.18 4.64
N ASN A 84 -3.75 8.97 5.82
CA ASN A 84 -4.42 8.98 7.12
C ASN A 84 -5.56 7.95 7.23
N VAL A 85 -5.43 6.83 6.52
CA VAL A 85 -6.36 5.69 6.61
C VAL A 85 -6.07 4.89 7.87
N ILE A 86 -4.80 4.61 8.12
CA ILE A 86 -4.26 4.10 9.38
C ILE A 86 -3.28 5.16 9.92
N GLY A 87 -3.22 5.34 11.24
CA GLY A 87 -2.31 6.31 11.83
C GLY A 87 -0.83 5.92 11.71
N ASP A 88 -0.54 4.62 11.67
CA ASP A 88 0.80 4.05 11.60
C ASP A 88 0.70 2.57 11.15
N ASP A 89 1.76 2.00 10.57
CA ASP A 89 1.77 0.60 10.15
C ASP A 89 1.81 -0.38 11.33
N SER A 90 2.22 0.06 12.53
CA SER A 90 2.11 -0.70 13.79
C SER A 90 0.67 -1.07 14.18
N LEU A 91 -0.33 -0.39 13.61
CA LEU A 91 -1.75 -0.77 13.81
C LEU A 91 -2.11 -2.06 13.08
N ILE A 92 -1.33 -2.51 12.11
CA ILE A 92 -1.60 -3.74 11.33
C ILE A 92 -1.18 -4.95 12.16
N ASN A 93 -2.13 -5.53 12.90
CA ASN A 93 -1.91 -6.70 13.75
C ASN A 93 -2.14 -8.03 13.03
N LYS A 94 -2.88 -8.03 11.92
CA LYS A 94 -3.08 -9.19 11.06
C LYS A 94 -2.88 -8.75 9.61
N LEU A 95 -2.04 -9.47 8.89
CA LEU A 95 -1.77 -9.24 7.47
C LEU A 95 -1.96 -10.56 6.73
N MET A 96 -2.86 -10.58 5.75
CA MET A 96 -3.00 -11.65 4.78
C MET A 96 -2.78 -11.07 3.39
N ALA A 97 -2.01 -11.77 2.56
CA ALA A 97 -1.77 -11.33 1.20
C ALA A 97 -1.72 -12.49 0.23
N GLU A 98 -2.29 -12.28 -0.95
CA GLU A 98 -2.40 -13.31 -1.98
C GLU A 98 -2.17 -12.69 -3.37
N LYS A 99 -1.44 -13.41 -4.22
CA LYS A 99 -1.23 -13.02 -5.62
C LYS A 99 -2.26 -13.71 -6.50
N PHE A 100 -2.91 -12.91 -7.32
CA PHE A 100 -3.88 -13.32 -8.31
C PHE A 100 -3.29 -13.22 -9.72
N SER A 101 -4.11 -13.59 -10.72
CA SER A 101 -3.75 -13.44 -12.13
C SER A 101 -3.45 -11.98 -12.49
N PRO A 102 -2.50 -11.72 -13.39
CA PRO A 102 -2.19 -10.37 -13.81
C PRO A 102 -3.36 -9.66 -14.50
N VAL A 103 -3.43 -8.34 -14.33
CA VAL A 103 -4.38 -7.46 -15.01
C VAL A 103 -3.62 -6.29 -15.63
N LYS A 104 -4.17 -5.70 -16.70
CA LYS A 104 -3.56 -4.52 -17.34
C LYS A 104 -3.33 -3.42 -16.30
N ASP A 105 -2.14 -2.82 -16.33
CA ASP A 105 -1.65 -1.77 -15.41
C ASP A 105 -1.49 -2.19 -13.94
N GLY A 106 -2.01 -3.36 -13.56
CA GLY A 106 -1.93 -3.94 -12.22
C GLY A 106 -2.75 -3.16 -11.19
N LYS A 107 -3.09 -3.84 -10.10
CA LYS A 107 -3.75 -3.21 -8.95
C LYS A 107 -3.54 -3.98 -7.66
N VAL A 108 -3.85 -3.34 -6.54
CA VAL A 108 -4.03 -4.02 -5.26
C VAL A 108 -5.39 -3.68 -4.68
N VAL A 109 -6.10 -4.69 -4.18
CA VAL A 109 -7.35 -4.51 -3.45
C VAL A 109 -7.06 -4.73 -1.98
N VAL A 110 -7.33 -3.72 -1.17
CA VAL A 110 -6.98 -3.68 0.25
C VAL A 110 -8.26 -3.62 1.05
N ARG A 111 -8.48 -4.67 1.85
CA ARG A 111 -9.60 -4.73 2.81
C ARG A 111 -9.05 -4.47 4.20
N ILE A 112 -9.61 -3.46 4.87
CA ILE A 112 -9.20 -3.01 6.19
C ILE A 112 -10.36 -3.22 7.15
N LYS A 113 -10.13 -3.97 8.22
CA LYS A 113 -11.13 -4.28 9.24
C LYS A 113 -10.60 -3.92 10.63
N ALA A 114 -11.41 -3.21 11.42
CA ALA A 114 -11.07 -2.95 12.83
C ALA A 114 -11.09 -4.26 13.64
N LEU A 115 -10.10 -4.42 14.53
CA LEU A 115 -9.98 -5.54 15.47
C LEU A 115 -10.53 -5.21 16.85
#